data_AF-A0AAE9WN85-F1
#
_entry.id   AF-A0AAE9WN85-F1
#
_cell.length_a   1.000
_cell.length_b   1.000
_cell.length_c   1.000
_cell.angle_alpha   90.00
_cell.angle_beta   90.00
_cell.angle_gamma   90.00
#
_symmetry.space_group_name_H-M   'P 1'
#
loop_
_entity.id
_entity.type
_entity.pdbx_description
1 polymer ?
#
loop_
_entity_poly.entity_id
_entity_poly.type
_entity_poly.pdbx_seq_one_letter_code
_entity_poly.pdbx_strand_id
1 'polypeptide(L)'
;MLKYPQYKTYEIKEKQKIEKSIEIEIAQELYNQQNKYNNQNQGKVNIFKIIIIIKQIICFITWIIKWVIKYYILNCEYDESDKIFITRRCLNMSLDKWDALDDDNKKMLLKKELWVKEKKKEFLAEIKERERLEKISSAKYKKEKRMKKKGFSFNYND
;
A
#
# COMPACT_ATOMS: atom_id res chain seq x y z
N MET A 1 17.96 -3.06 55.02
CA MET A 1 18.19 -1.65 55.43
C MET A 1 17.11 -0.80 54.79
N LEU A 2 16.35 -0.01 55.58
CA LEU A 2 15.45 0.99 54.99
C LEU A 2 16.29 1.96 54.16
N LYS A 3 15.94 2.18 52.90
CA LYS A 3 16.67 3.09 51.98
C LYS A 3 16.75 4.52 52.52
N TYR A 4 15.88 4.88 53.48
CA TYR A 4 15.84 6.17 54.17
C TYR A 4 15.57 5.98 55.68
N PRO A 5 16.61 5.90 56.55
CA PRO A 5 16.42 5.79 57.99
C PRO A 5 15.99 7.14 58.62
N GLN A 6 14.91 7.07 59.41
CA GLN A 6 14.30 8.09 60.29
C GLN A 6 14.41 9.57 59.84
N TYR A 7 13.52 9.97 58.93
CA TYR A 7 13.34 11.32 58.37
C TYR A 7 13.02 12.45 59.38
N LYS A 8 12.87 12.13 60.67
CA LYS A 8 12.37 13.06 61.71
C LYS A 8 13.43 14.05 62.20
N THR A 9 14.72 13.77 61.97
CA THR A 9 15.86 14.56 62.47
C THR A 9 16.54 15.43 61.40
N TYR A 10 16.04 15.47 60.17
CA TYR A 10 16.67 16.21 59.07
C TYR A 10 16.28 17.69 59.06
N GLU A 11 17.18 18.55 58.59
CA GLU A 11 16.85 19.94 58.30
C GLU A 11 15.80 20.05 57.17
N ILE A 12 14.96 21.07 57.22
CA ILE A 12 13.81 21.27 56.31
C ILE A 12 14.23 21.22 54.83
N LYS A 13 15.40 21.78 54.48
CA LYS A 13 15.93 21.79 53.11
C LYS A 13 16.35 20.40 52.63
N GLU A 14 16.89 19.57 53.51
CA GLU A 14 17.28 18.19 53.18
C GLU A 14 16.05 17.31 53.01
N LYS A 15 15.04 17.49 53.87
CA LYS A 15 13.74 16.81 53.73
C LYS A 15 13.11 17.06 52.36
N GLN A 16 13.09 18.32 51.90
CA GLN A 16 12.56 18.67 50.58
C GLN A 16 13.36 18.06 49.41
N LYS A 17 14.68 17.93 49.55
CA LYS A 17 15.51 17.25 48.55
C LYS A 17 15.22 15.76 48.50
N ILE A 18 15.07 15.13 49.66
CA ILE A 18 14.74 13.70 49.79
C ILE A 18 13.35 13.44 49.20
N GLU A 19 12.33 14.24 49.54
CA GLU A 19 10.97 14.12 48.97
C GLU A 19 10.99 14.23 47.44
N LYS A 20 11.66 15.24 46.88
CA LYS A 20 11.81 15.39 45.42
C LYS A 20 12.53 14.21 44.77
N SER A 21 13.56 13.67 45.44
CA SER A 21 14.28 12.51 44.91
C SER A 21 13.42 11.25 44.88
N ILE A 22 12.55 11.06 45.88
CA ILE A 22 11.59 9.97 45.95
C ILE A 22 10.51 10.12 44.86
N GLU A 23 9.99 11.33 44.67
CA GLU A 23 9.02 11.61 43.60
C GLU A 23 9.58 11.30 42.21
N ILE A 24 10.83 11.72 41.94
CA ILE A 24 11.51 11.42 40.68
C ILE A 24 11.74 9.92 40.52
N GLU A 25 12.16 9.22 41.57
CA GLU A 25 12.39 7.77 41.55
C GLU A 25 11.09 7.01 41.24
N ILE A 26 9.99 7.35 41.91
CA ILE A 26 8.67 6.74 41.67
C ILE A 26 8.19 7.04 40.24
N ALA A 27 8.34 8.28 39.76
CA ALA A 27 7.96 8.65 38.40
C ALA A 27 8.76 7.87 37.35
N GLN A 28 10.06 7.69 37.57
CA GLN A 28 10.92 6.87 36.71
C GLN A 28 10.52 5.39 36.73
N GLU A 29 10.19 4.85 37.91
CA GLU A 29 9.75 3.46 38.04
C GLU A 29 8.44 3.20 37.30
N LEU A 30 7.44 4.08 37.47
CA LEU A 30 6.17 4.00 36.77
C LEU A 30 6.35 4.10 35.24
N TYR A 31 7.19 5.04 34.79
CA TYR A 31 7.52 5.18 33.37
C TYR A 31 8.17 3.92 32.80
N ASN A 32 9.13 3.33 33.54
CA ASN A 32 9.81 2.11 33.12
C ASN A 32 8.87 0.90 33.09
N GLN A 33 7.96 0.77 34.05
CA GLN A 33 6.92 -0.27 34.06
C GLN A 33 5.99 -0.15 32.84
N GLN A 34 5.52 1.07 32.56
CA GLN A 34 4.65 1.34 31.41
C GLN A 34 5.37 1.04 30.08
N ASN A 35 6.63 1.45 29.92
CA ASN A 35 7.43 1.15 28.74
C ASN A 35 7.68 -0.35 28.56
N LYS A 36 7.95 -1.08 29.65
CA LYS A 36 8.11 -2.55 29.59
C LYS A 36 6.84 -3.24 29.12
N TYR A 37 5.68 -2.83 29.63
CA TYR A 37 4.37 -3.33 29.19
C TYR A 37 4.10 -3.02 27.71
N ASN A 38 4.36 -1.79 27.28
CA ASN A 38 4.17 -1.36 25.90
C ASN A 38 5.06 -2.13 24.92
N ASN A 39 6.36 -2.27 25.22
CA ASN A 39 7.31 -3.00 24.38
C ASN A 39 6.93 -4.49 24.23
N GLN A 40 6.49 -5.13 25.32
CA GLN A 40 6.04 -6.53 25.27
C GLN A 40 4.78 -6.70 24.40
N ASN A 41 3.83 -5.77 24.48
CA ASN A 41 2.60 -5.82 23.69
C ASN A 41 2.84 -5.47 22.22
N GLN A 42 3.70 -4.50 21.91
CA GLN A 42 4.08 -4.15 20.55
C GLN A 42 4.71 -5.35 19.81
N GLY A 43 5.60 -6.10 20.47
CA GLY A 43 6.20 -7.31 19.90
C GLY A 43 5.16 -8.38 19.52
N LYS A 44 4.19 -8.64 20.40
CA LYS A 44 3.11 -9.63 20.16
C LYS A 44 2.19 -9.23 19.01
N VAL A 45 1.79 -7.96 18.95
CA VAL A 45 0.91 -7.43 17.88
C VAL A 45 1.59 -7.56 16.50
N ASN A 46 2.91 -7.37 16.44
CA ASN A 46 3.65 -7.49 15.18
C ASN A 46 3.74 -8.94 14.69
N ILE A 47 3.95 -9.92 15.58
CA ILE A 47 3.99 -11.35 15.20
C ILE A 47 2.63 -11.81 14.66
N PHE A 48 1.53 -11.42 15.32
CA PHE A 48 0.19 -11.76 14.85
C PHE A 48 -0.11 -11.19 13.45
N LYS A 49 0.29 -9.93 13.19
CA LYS A 49 0.19 -9.32 11.86
C LYS A 49 1.01 -10.09 10.82
N ILE A 50 2.23 -10.51 11.15
CA ILE A 50 3.09 -11.28 10.25
C ILE A 50 2.42 -12.61 9.88
N ILE A 51 1.84 -13.33 10.85
CA ILE A 51 1.14 -14.61 10.60
C ILE A 51 -0.07 -14.40 9.67
N ILE A 52 -0.85 -13.33 9.86
CA ILE A 52 -1.97 -13.00 8.98
C ILE A 52 -1.49 -12.73 7.55
N ILE A 53 -0.42 -11.96 7.40
CA ILE A 53 0.15 -11.63 6.09
C ILE A 53 0.64 -12.90 5.39
N ILE A 54 1.35 -13.78 6.10
CA ILE A 54 1.81 -15.07 5.56
C ILE A 54 0.63 -15.92 5.09
N LYS A 55 -0.43 -16.03 5.89
CA LYS A 55 -1.65 -16.74 5.48
C LYS A 55 -2.25 -16.14 4.20
N GLN A 56 -2.35 -14.82 4.11
CA GLN A 56 -2.88 -14.15 2.93
C GLN A 56 -2.02 -14.41 1.68
N ILE A 57 -0.70 -14.40 1.83
CA ILE A 57 0.25 -14.74 0.76
C ILE A 57 0.04 -16.18 0.30
N ILE A 58 -0.06 -17.15 1.23
CA ILE A 58 -0.29 -18.55 0.88
C ILE A 58 -1.60 -18.72 0.10
N CYS A 59 -2.70 -18.12 0.56
CA CYS A 59 -3.98 -18.13 -0.15
C CYS A 59 -3.88 -17.51 -1.55
N PHE A 60 -3.11 -16.45 -1.70
CA PHE A 60 -2.90 -15.81 -2.99
C PHE A 60 -2.07 -16.69 -3.95
N ILE A 61 -1.01 -17.34 -3.45
CA ILE A 61 -0.19 -18.27 -4.23
C ILE A 61 -0.99 -19.49 -4.67
N THR A 62 -1.79 -20.10 -3.79
CA THR A 62 -2.63 -21.25 -4.16
C THR A 62 -3.67 -20.86 -5.22
N TRP A 63 -4.23 -19.66 -5.13
CA TRP A 63 -5.13 -19.13 -6.15
C TRP A 63 -4.41 -18.97 -7.50
N ILE A 64 -3.19 -18.41 -7.52
CA ILE A 64 -2.38 -18.30 -8.75
C ILE A 64 -2.09 -19.68 -9.34
N ILE A 65 -1.63 -20.64 -8.53
CA ILE A 65 -1.30 -21.99 -9.00
C ILE A 65 -2.53 -22.65 -9.61
N LYS A 66 -3.70 -22.55 -8.96
CA LYS A 66 -4.96 -23.07 -9.51
C LYS A 66 -5.29 -22.45 -10.86
N TRP A 67 -5.12 -21.13 -10.98
CA TRP A 67 -5.32 -20.40 -12.23
C TRP A 67 -4.35 -20.84 -13.33
N VAL A 68 -3.06 -21.00 -13.00
CA VAL A 68 -2.03 -21.44 -13.95
C VAL A 68 -2.35 -22.85 -14.45
N ILE A 69 -2.68 -23.78 -13.55
CA ILE A 69 -3.05 -25.15 -13.93
C ILE A 69 -4.30 -25.13 -14.82
N LYS A 70 -5.35 -24.40 -14.42
CA LYS A 70 -6.62 -24.34 -15.17
C LYS A 70 -6.47 -23.76 -16.58
N TYR A 71 -5.69 -22.69 -16.74
CA TYR A 71 -5.66 -21.94 -18.00
C TYR A 71 -4.46 -22.27 -18.89
N TYR A 72 -3.29 -22.57 -18.32
CA TYR A 72 -2.09 -22.85 -19.10
C TYR A 72 -1.85 -24.34 -19.34
N ILE A 73 -2.23 -25.20 -18.40
CA ILE A 73 -2.01 -26.65 -18.52
C ILE A 73 -3.24 -27.34 -19.11
N LEU A 74 -4.43 -27.03 -18.57
CA LEU A 74 -5.69 -27.63 -19.00
C LEU A 74 -6.30 -26.95 -20.24
N ASN A 75 -5.80 -25.78 -20.66
CA ASN A 75 -6.34 -24.97 -21.77
C ASN A 75 -7.86 -24.79 -21.71
N CYS A 76 -8.45 -24.73 -20.50
CA CYS A 76 -9.87 -24.46 -20.36
C CYS A 76 -10.20 -23.04 -20.83
N GLU A 77 -11.40 -22.85 -21.39
CA GLU A 77 -11.91 -21.51 -21.65
C GLU A 77 -12.03 -20.73 -20.34
N TYR A 78 -11.77 -19.42 -20.40
CA TYR A 78 -11.94 -18.54 -19.23
C TYR A 78 -13.40 -18.51 -18.79
N ASP A 79 -13.65 -18.72 -17.50
CA ASP A 79 -14.97 -18.52 -16.93
C ASP A 79 -15.37 -17.04 -17.03
N GLU A 80 -16.66 -16.75 -16.98
CA GLU A 80 -17.16 -15.37 -17.07
C GLU A 80 -16.59 -14.46 -15.96
N SER A 81 -16.46 -14.99 -14.74
CA SER A 81 -15.80 -14.28 -13.62
C SER A 81 -14.34 -13.94 -13.91
N ASP A 82 -13.63 -14.85 -14.56
CA ASP A 82 -12.21 -14.73 -14.85
C ASP A 82 -11.96 -13.79 -16.05
N LYS A 83 -12.86 -13.81 -17.05
CA LYS A 83 -12.92 -12.80 -18.12
C LYS A 83 -13.12 -11.40 -17.57
N ILE A 84 -14.07 -11.22 -16.64
CA ILE A 84 -14.31 -9.94 -15.95
C ILE A 84 -13.05 -9.51 -15.19
N PHE A 85 -12.45 -10.42 -14.43
CA PHE A 85 -11.24 -10.14 -13.66
C PHE A 85 -10.08 -9.65 -14.56
N ILE A 86 -9.80 -10.34 -15.67
CA ILE A 86 -8.72 -9.96 -16.60
C ILE A 86 -9.01 -8.63 -17.27
N THR A 87 -10.25 -8.43 -17.74
CA THR A 87 -10.69 -7.20 -18.41
C THR A 87 -10.53 -6.01 -17.47
N ARG A 88 -11.04 -6.13 -16.24
CA ARG A 88 -10.90 -5.11 -15.19
C ARG A 88 -9.44 -4.81 -14.87
N ARG A 89 -8.60 -5.85 -14.77
CA ARG A 89 -7.16 -5.72 -14.50
C ARG A 89 -6.42 -5.05 -15.67
N CYS A 90 -6.81 -5.32 -16.91
CA CYS A 90 -6.26 -4.67 -18.10
C CYS A 90 -6.57 -3.17 -18.14
N LEU A 91 -7.73 -2.78 -17.64
CA LEU A 91 -8.20 -1.39 -17.59
C LEU A 91 -7.75 -0.63 -16.32
N ASN A 92 -6.98 -1.27 -15.43
CA ASN A 92 -6.59 -0.71 -14.12
C ASN A 92 -7.78 -0.20 -13.29
N MET A 93 -8.92 -0.89 -13.37
CA MET A 93 -10.14 -0.50 -12.68
C MET A 93 -10.30 -1.25 -11.34
N SER A 94 -10.73 -0.57 -10.28
CA SER A 94 -11.08 -1.24 -9.00
C SER A 94 -12.37 -2.04 -9.14
N LEU A 95 -12.65 -2.94 -8.19
CA LEU A 95 -13.90 -3.69 -8.18
C LEU A 95 -15.10 -2.75 -8.06
N ASP A 96 -15.06 -1.80 -7.12
CA ASP A 96 -16.15 -0.84 -6.90
C ASP A 96 -16.47 -0.01 -8.15
N LYS A 97 -15.43 0.41 -8.89
CA LYS A 97 -15.60 1.15 -10.16
C LYS A 97 -16.22 0.27 -11.24
N TRP A 98 -15.87 -1.01 -11.27
CA TRP A 98 -16.48 -1.96 -12.21
C TRP A 98 -17.94 -2.20 -11.86
N ASP A 99 -18.25 -2.39 -10.58
CA ASP A 99 -19.60 -2.68 -10.12
C ASP A 99 -20.54 -1.50 -10.38
N ALA A 100 -20.05 -0.27 -10.24
CA ALA A 100 -20.76 0.97 -10.56
C ALA A 100 -21.01 1.22 -12.06
N LEU A 101 -20.42 0.44 -12.98
CA LEU A 101 -20.72 0.57 -14.41
C LEU A 101 -22.08 -0.06 -14.76
N ASP A 102 -22.80 0.58 -15.68
CA ASP A 102 -24.00 0.00 -16.29
C ASP A 102 -23.69 -1.33 -17.01
N ASP A 103 -24.69 -2.21 -17.05
CA ASP A 103 -24.55 -3.53 -17.66
C ASP A 103 -24.21 -3.47 -19.15
N ASP A 104 -24.68 -2.45 -19.86
CA ASP A 104 -24.36 -2.24 -21.28
C ASP A 104 -22.89 -1.87 -21.48
N ASN A 105 -22.34 -1.02 -20.59
CA ASN A 105 -20.92 -0.68 -20.59
C ASN A 105 -20.07 -1.91 -20.23
N LYS A 106 -20.48 -2.70 -19.24
CA LYS A 106 -19.81 -3.97 -18.88
C LYS A 106 -19.78 -4.93 -20.08
N LYS A 107 -20.92 -5.12 -20.77
CA LYS A 107 -21.00 -5.95 -21.99
C LYS A 107 -20.11 -5.42 -23.10
N MET A 108 -20.08 -4.11 -23.33
CA MET A 108 -19.21 -3.50 -24.35
C MET A 108 -17.72 -3.74 -24.05
N LEU A 109 -17.31 -3.65 -22.78
CA LEU A 109 -15.94 -3.94 -22.38
C LEU A 109 -15.60 -5.44 -22.54
N LEU A 110 -16.53 -6.34 -22.20
CA LEU A 110 -16.34 -7.78 -22.39
C LEU A 110 -16.27 -8.17 -23.88
N LYS A 111 -17.02 -7.51 -24.76
CA LYS A 111 -16.93 -7.71 -26.23
C LYS A 111 -15.54 -7.43 -26.81
N LYS A 112 -14.69 -6.65 -26.12
CA LYS A 112 -13.30 -6.42 -26.54
C LYS A 112 -12.40 -7.64 -26.30
N GLU A 113 -12.87 -8.62 -25.53
CA GLU A 113 -12.19 -9.89 -25.26
C GLU A 113 -10.72 -9.70 -24.84
N LEU A 114 -10.49 -8.80 -23.88
CA LEU A 114 -9.14 -8.43 -23.42
C LEU A 114 -8.39 -9.58 -22.72
N TRP A 115 -9.04 -10.72 -22.50
CA TRP A 115 -8.41 -11.96 -22.06
C TRP A 115 -7.62 -12.66 -23.18
N VAL A 116 -7.90 -12.36 -24.46
CA VAL A 116 -7.11 -12.83 -25.58
C VAL A 116 -5.84 -11.98 -25.70
N LYS A 117 -4.68 -12.64 -25.64
CA LYS A 117 -3.36 -11.98 -25.58
C LYS A 117 -3.11 -11.01 -26.76
N GLU A 118 -3.60 -11.35 -27.95
CA GLU A 118 -3.47 -10.54 -29.16
C GLU A 118 -4.32 -9.28 -29.09
N LYS A 119 -5.62 -9.42 -28.83
CA LYS A 119 -6.55 -8.28 -28.64
C LYS A 119 -6.10 -7.36 -27.51
N LYS A 120 -5.58 -7.92 -26.42
CA LYS A 120 -4.99 -7.13 -25.34
C LYS A 120 -3.80 -6.29 -25.80
N LYS A 121 -2.88 -6.87 -26.58
CA LYS A 121 -1.71 -6.14 -27.09
C LYS A 121 -2.12 -5.02 -28.03
N GLU A 122 -3.06 -5.29 -28.93
CA GLU A 122 -3.61 -4.30 -29.85
C GLU A 122 -4.27 -3.14 -29.11
N PHE A 123 -5.13 -3.45 -28.13
CA PHE A 123 -5.79 -2.45 -27.31
C PHE A 123 -4.80 -1.57 -26.52
N LEU A 124 -3.77 -2.16 -25.93
CA LEU A 124 -2.73 -1.41 -25.22
C LEU A 124 -1.87 -0.56 -26.18
N ALA A 125 -1.63 -1.05 -27.40
CA ALA A 125 -0.95 -0.26 -28.44
C ALA A 125 -1.81 0.93 -28.88
N GLU A 126 -3.12 0.75 -29.02
CA GLU A 126 -4.07 1.81 -29.36
C GLU A 126 -4.09 2.91 -28.27
N ILE A 127 -4.17 2.51 -27.00
CA ILE A 127 -4.10 3.45 -25.86
C ILE A 127 -2.79 4.24 -25.90
N LYS A 128 -1.66 3.54 -26.06
CA LYS A 128 -0.34 4.18 -26.09
C LYS A 128 -0.20 5.16 -27.26
N GLU A 129 -0.74 4.81 -28.42
CA GLU A 129 -0.71 5.71 -29.58
C GLU A 129 -1.60 6.93 -29.38
N ARG A 130 -2.78 6.75 -28.78
CA ARG A 130 -3.67 7.86 -28.40
C ARG A 130 -2.97 8.83 -27.45
N GLU A 131 -2.36 8.33 -26.38
CA GLU A 131 -1.58 9.13 -25.43
C GLU A 131 -0.41 9.84 -26.12
N ARG A 132 0.26 9.18 -27.07
CA ARG A 132 1.35 9.78 -27.87
C ARG A 132 0.83 10.94 -28.72
N LEU A 133 -0.32 10.77 -29.40
CA LEU A 133 -0.94 11.80 -30.22
C LEU A 133 -1.44 12.98 -29.38
N GLU A 134 -2.07 12.72 -28.23
CA GLU A 134 -2.47 13.76 -27.27
C GLU A 134 -1.26 14.54 -26.73
N LYS A 135 -0.17 13.83 -26.44
CA LYS A 135 1.09 14.46 -26.03
C LYS A 135 1.64 15.35 -27.14
N ILE A 136 1.63 14.90 -28.39
CA ILE A 136 2.14 15.67 -29.54
C ILE A 136 1.23 16.88 -29.84
N SER A 137 -0.09 16.73 -29.68
CA SER A 137 -1.05 17.79 -29.95
C SER A 137 -0.98 18.90 -28.89
N SER A 138 -0.61 18.57 -27.65
CA SER A 138 -0.47 19.49 -26.52
C SER A 138 0.43 20.69 -26.82
N ALA A 139 -0.08 21.89 -26.52
CA ALA A 139 0.65 23.16 -26.68
C ALA A 139 1.93 23.20 -25.83
N LYS A 140 1.90 22.65 -24.62
CA LYS A 140 3.05 22.57 -23.71
C LYS A 140 4.18 21.73 -24.33
N TYR A 141 3.87 20.59 -24.96
CA TYR A 141 4.86 19.72 -25.61
C TYR A 141 5.47 20.38 -26.84
N LYS A 142 4.65 21.07 -27.64
CA LYS A 142 5.14 21.86 -28.78
C LYS A 142 6.06 23.00 -28.31
N LYS A 143 5.75 23.67 -27.20
CA LYS A 143 6.60 24.70 -26.58
C LYS A 143 7.94 24.10 -26.15
N GLU A 144 7.94 22.98 -25.43
CA GLU A 144 9.14 22.26 -25.03
C GLU A 144 10.07 21.96 -26.21
N LYS A 145 9.53 21.39 -27.29
CA LYS A 145 10.29 21.09 -28.52
C LYS A 145 10.91 22.35 -29.14
N ARG A 146 10.20 23.49 -29.13
CA ARG A 146 10.74 24.76 -29.62
C ARG A 146 11.87 25.30 -28.73
N MET A 147 11.73 25.22 -27.41
CA MET A 147 12.75 25.70 -26.47
C MET A 147 14.01 24.84 -26.55
N LYS A 148 13.86 23.52 -26.67
CA LYS A 148 14.99 22.59 -26.88
C LYS A 148 15.78 22.91 -28.15
N LYS A 149 15.09 23.26 -29.25
CA LYS A 149 15.75 23.71 -30.50
C LYS A 149 16.55 25.02 -30.31
N LYS A 150 16.15 25.87 -29.37
CA LYS A 150 16.83 27.12 -29.03
C LYS A 150 17.97 26.95 -28.01
N GLY A 151 18.27 25.71 -27.59
CA GLY A 151 19.32 25.42 -26.60
C GLY A 151 18.88 25.56 -25.14
N PHE A 152 17.59 25.80 -24.87
CA PHE A 152 17.06 25.87 -23.51
C PHE A 152 16.51 24.53 -23.05
N SER A 153 16.81 24.14 -21.80
CA SER A 153 16.15 23.03 -21.12
C SER A 153 14.80 23.50 -20.56
N PHE A 154 13.72 22.96 -21.09
CA PHE A 154 12.36 23.12 -20.55
C PHE A 154 11.82 21.72 -20.31
N ASN A 155 11.29 21.44 -19.12
CA ASN A 155 10.67 20.16 -18.80
C ASN A 155 9.14 20.33 -18.83
N TYR A 156 8.44 19.44 -19.54
CA TYR A 156 6.99 19.49 -19.67
C TYR A 156 6.25 19.04 -18.40
N ASN A 157 6.91 18.26 -17.56
CA ASN A 157 6.35 17.67 -16.34
C ASN A 157 6.58 18.52 -15.07
N ASP A 158 7.39 19.58 -15.17
CA ASP A 158 7.59 20.58 -14.10
C ASP A 158 6.56 21.71 -14.23
#